data_AF-A0A8H7V7B3-F1
#
_entry.id   AF-A0A8H7V7B3-F1
#
_cell.length_a   1.000
_cell.length_b   1.000
_cell.length_c   1.000
_cell.angle_alpha   90.00
_cell.angle_beta   90.00
_cell.angle_gamma   90.00
#
_symmetry.space_group_name_H-M   'P 1'
#
loop_
_entity.id
_entity.type
_entity.pdbx_description
1 polymer ?
#
loop_
_entity_poly.entity_id
_entity_poly.type
_entity_poly.pdbx_seq_one_letter_code
_entity_poly.pdbx_strand_id
1 'polypeptide(L)'
;ILCWKWSKTPDSWRLAQVVPIYKKGDANDPANYRPISLLSVLRKILEICLQDELHSASPDIDISQGGFRTQRSALDQALCLHELCLRHRLDHNNNSPTLAALDIRSALFDNVSIQVLLSGTTSRSFWPATGVLQGSILSPHLYSIYINSLPQFLRSPSSSSILSNLSDSDSDFQDTPILSSRQRPHRLVCGKWINALLYADDVVLIGNRSNIQQLLNRAEEHSYQLGYRWNPSKCIVLQQPTSQSTNPLPPLYLYNQPLPTASTFVYLGIPFNASGMINNQQLLQRNIASALTGMRTLRTIGCQDQCLRYIFGGHAKSSTIVFRHMANLSTMDERVHTLGAKNLSRAFYLPEDALLTELRPILRDNRHRWKQLQKYNEIWKLLPLPPEDASPRDLKSTIRTYRTTNLHKLQQGPNAGVLIKACRSKLGVDPIFFLPMTSRERSRLLRWRMGWLPGKPIQCTNCNSHRTSRHHLIECLDIAYQLDLPPDILPNPIDHLLNKLPRKPPSNPQTILFWQQTWPKLMVALEQLDKICHPNPNDDIPADPELGQQFVDWLTPPPPFLPSHDPSLDYILHL
;
A
#
# COMPACT_ATOMS: atom_id res chain seq x y z
N ILE A 1 22.82 -16.66 -6.47
CA ILE A 1 23.51 -17.93 -6.85
C ILE A 1 23.70 -18.86 -5.65
N LEU A 2 24.38 -18.44 -4.56
CA LEU A 2 24.60 -19.31 -3.39
C LEU A 2 23.31 -19.78 -2.69
N CYS A 3 22.36 -18.89 -2.42
CA CYS A 3 21.10 -19.28 -1.77
C CYS A 3 20.31 -20.33 -2.58
N TRP A 4 20.36 -20.23 -3.91
CA TRP A 4 19.69 -21.13 -4.84
C TRP A 4 20.37 -22.51 -4.87
N LYS A 5 21.69 -22.53 -5.09
CA LYS A 5 22.47 -23.76 -5.22
C LYS A 5 22.43 -24.64 -3.96
N TRP A 6 22.36 -24.02 -2.78
CA TRP A 6 22.44 -24.71 -1.49
C TRP A 6 21.13 -24.70 -0.69
N SER A 7 20.05 -24.18 -1.27
CA SER A 7 18.74 -24.01 -0.61
C SER A 7 18.84 -23.39 0.80
N LYS A 8 19.80 -22.49 1.02
CA LYS A 8 20.12 -21.90 2.33
C LYS A 8 20.15 -20.39 2.25
N THR A 9 19.43 -19.74 3.16
CA THR A 9 19.46 -18.29 3.35
C THR A 9 20.32 -17.92 4.57
N PRO A 10 20.98 -16.75 4.56
CA PRO A 10 21.66 -16.23 5.76
C PRO A 10 20.70 -16.10 6.94
N ASP A 11 21.18 -16.33 8.16
CA ASP A 11 20.32 -16.30 9.36
C ASP A 11 19.71 -14.91 9.60
N SER A 12 20.43 -13.84 9.25
CA SER A 12 19.91 -12.47 9.30
C SER A 12 18.68 -12.24 8.43
N TRP A 13 18.46 -13.04 7.38
CA TRP A 13 17.28 -12.95 6.51
C TRP A 13 16.06 -13.67 7.11
N ARG A 14 16.28 -14.54 8.09
CA ARG A 14 15.24 -15.28 8.81
C ARG A 14 14.64 -14.46 9.96
N LEU A 15 15.30 -13.38 10.35
CA LEU A 15 14.80 -12.42 11.33
C LEU A 15 13.76 -11.48 10.69
N ALA A 16 12.70 -11.17 11.43
CA ALA A 16 11.69 -10.21 11.04
C ALA A 16 11.43 -9.22 12.18
N GLN A 17 11.35 -7.93 11.85
CA GLN A 17 10.88 -6.93 12.81
C GLN A 17 9.35 -6.92 12.80
N VAL A 18 8.73 -7.29 13.92
CA VAL A 18 7.27 -7.33 14.03
C VAL A 18 6.73 -5.99 14.48
N VAL A 19 5.82 -5.41 13.69
CA VAL A 19 5.12 -4.16 14.00
C VAL A 19 3.64 -4.47 14.20
N PRO A 20 3.08 -4.27 15.41
CA PRO A 20 1.66 -4.45 15.65
C PRO A 20 0.87 -3.29 15.04
N ILE A 21 -0.11 -3.61 14.19
CA ILE A 21 -1.03 -2.64 13.60
C ILE A 21 -2.41 -2.84 14.21
N TYR A 22 -2.93 -1.81 14.88
CA TYR A 22 -4.27 -1.85 15.47
C TYR A 22 -5.33 -2.12 14.40
N LYS A 23 -6.22 -3.09 14.64
CA LYS A 23 -7.31 -3.48 13.74
C LYS A 23 -8.65 -2.84 14.14
N LYS A 24 -9.21 -3.26 15.28
CA LYS A 24 -10.50 -2.79 15.84
C LYS A 24 -10.71 -3.39 17.25
N GLY A 25 -11.56 -2.79 18.08
CA GLY A 25 -11.93 -3.31 19.40
C GLY A 25 -11.40 -2.44 20.53
N ASP A 26 -11.02 -3.06 21.65
CA ASP A 26 -10.27 -2.38 22.71
C ASP A 26 -8.79 -2.25 22.29
N ALA A 27 -8.24 -1.03 22.35
CA ALA A 27 -6.85 -0.76 22.03
C ALA A 27 -5.87 -1.26 23.10
N ASN A 28 -6.35 -1.62 24.29
CA ASN A 28 -5.52 -2.21 25.34
C ASN A 28 -5.39 -3.73 25.23
N ASP A 29 -6.22 -4.37 24.40
CA ASP A 29 -6.17 -5.81 24.16
C ASP A 29 -5.23 -6.14 22.99
N PRO A 30 -4.11 -6.85 23.21
CA PRO A 30 -3.18 -7.24 22.16
C PRO A 30 -3.81 -8.07 21.03
N ALA A 31 -4.90 -8.81 21.30
CA ALA A 31 -5.59 -9.62 20.29
C ALA A 31 -6.25 -8.75 19.19
N ASN A 32 -6.43 -7.45 19.45
CA ASN A 32 -6.98 -6.48 18.51
C ASN A 32 -5.93 -5.86 17.58
N TYR A 33 -4.66 -6.32 17.65
CA TYR A 33 -3.57 -5.91 16.77
C TYR A 33 -3.21 -7.01 15.78
N ARG A 34 -2.84 -6.61 14.57
CA ARG A 34 -2.27 -7.49 13.53
C ARG A 34 -0.75 -7.40 13.56
N PRO A 35 -0.02 -8.49 13.77
CA PRO A 35 1.44 -8.48 13.68
C PRO A 35 1.87 -8.43 12.21
N ILE A 36 2.53 -7.35 11.78
CA ILE A 36 3.15 -7.26 10.45
C ILE A 36 4.65 -7.52 10.57
N SER A 37 5.13 -8.52 9.86
CA SER A 37 6.54 -8.91 9.82
C SER A 37 7.28 -8.13 8.73
N LEU A 38 8.14 -7.21 9.14
CA LEU A 38 9.06 -6.51 8.24
C LEU A 38 10.28 -7.40 8.00
N LEU A 39 10.28 -8.08 6.85
CA LEU A 39 11.38 -8.93 6.40
C LEU A 39 12.56 -8.11 5.84
N SER A 40 13.76 -8.71 5.89
CA SER A 40 14.95 -8.22 5.20
C SER A 40 14.66 -7.86 3.73
N VAL A 41 15.20 -6.72 3.27
CA VAL A 41 15.07 -6.28 1.88
C VAL A 41 15.64 -7.33 0.93
N LEU A 42 16.78 -7.92 1.26
CA LEU A 42 17.42 -8.94 0.43
C LEU A 42 16.58 -10.23 0.34
N ARG A 43 15.89 -10.60 1.44
CA ARG A 43 14.94 -11.71 1.42
C ARG A 43 13.76 -11.42 0.49
N LYS A 44 13.22 -10.20 0.52
CA LYS A 44 12.13 -9.80 -0.37
C LYS A 44 12.58 -9.84 -1.83
N ILE A 45 13.79 -9.38 -2.15
CA ILE A 45 14.34 -9.46 -3.51
C ILE A 45 14.42 -10.92 -3.95
N LEU A 46 14.95 -11.81 -3.10
CA LEU A 46 14.97 -13.24 -3.41
C LEU A 46 13.55 -13.76 -3.68
N GLU A 47 12.60 -13.51 -2.78
CA GLU A 47 11.21 -13.93 -2.93
C GLU A 47 10.56 -13.43 -4.25
N ILE A 48 10.89 -12.21 -4.70
CA ILE A 48 10.46 -11.70 -6.02
C ILE A 48 11.07 -12.53 -7.15
N CYS A 49 12.38 -12.81 -7.09
CA CYS A 49 13.05 -13.64 -8.11
C CYS A 49 12.48 -15.07 -8.16
N LEU A 50 12.01 -15.61 -7.03
CA LEU A 50 11.40 -16.94 -6.95
C LEU A 50 9.96 -16.98 -7.47
N GLN A 51 9.29 -15.83 -7.56
CA GLN A 51 7.84 -15.77 -7.69
C GLN A 51 7.35 -16.38 -9.01
N ASP A 52 8.00 -16.04 -10.13
CA ASP A 52 7.59 -16.51 -11.46
C ASP A 52 7.79 -18.03 -11.60
N GLU A 53 8.93 -18.54 -11.15
CA GLU A 53 9.23 -19.97 -11.21
C GLU A 53 8.28 -20.78 -10.30
N LEU A 54 8.02 -20.29 -9.09
CA LEU A 54 7.03 -20.90 -8.21
C LEU A 54 5.65 -20.90 -8.86
N HIS A 55 5.25 -19.80 -9.51
CA HIS A 55 3.96 -19.72 -10.19
C HIS A 55 3.87 -20.74 -11.33
N SER A 56 4.92 -20.88 -12.14
CA SER A 56 4.98 -21.87 -13.23
C SER A 56 4.98 -23.32 -12.74
N ALA A 57 5.57 -23.60 -11.58
CA ALA A 57 5.60 -24.93 -10.98
C ALA A 57 4.36 -25.26 -10.12
N SER A 58 3.48 -24.29 -9.87
CA SER A 58 2.31 -24.46 -9.00
C SER A 58 1.16 -25.15 -9.73
N PRO A 59 0.30 -25.90 -9.02
CA PRO A 59 -0.93 -26.42 -9.60
C PRO A 59 -1.88 -25.28 -9.96
N ASP A 60 -2.76 -25.53 -10.93
CA ASP A 60 -3.81 -24.59 -11.29
C ASP A 60 -4.71 -24.29 -10.08
N ILE A 61 -4.85 -23.00 -9.76
CA ILE A 61 -5.72 -22.55 -8.69
C ILE A 61 -7.18 -22.63 -9.16
N ASP A 62 -8.02 -23.28 -8.36
CA ASP A 62 -9.41 -23.54 -8.68
C ASP A 62 -10.18 -22.25 -9.00
N ILE A 63 -11.12 -22.34 -9.94
CA ILE A 63 -11.87 -21.19 -10.46
C ILE A 63 -12.71 -20.48 -9.38
N SER A 64 -13.03 -21.15 -8.27
CA SER A 64 -13.76 -20.53 -7.16
C SER A 64 -12.90 -19.70 -6.22
N GLN A 65 -11.56 -19.82 -6.29
CA GLN A 65 -10.64 -19.03 -5.48
C GLN A 65 -10.30 -17.72 -6.22
N GLY A 66 -10.71 -16.59 -5.64
CA GLY A 66 -10.42 -15.25 -6.14
C GLY A 66 -9.32 -14.51 -5.37
N GLY A 67 -8.95 -14.98 -4.18
CA GLY A 67 -7.96 -14.33 -3.32
C GLY A 67 -6.54 -14.44 -3.86
N PHE A 68 -5.77 -13.35 -3.75
CA PHE A 68 -4.35 -13.27 -4.15
C PHE A 68 -4.06 -13.63 -5.60
N ARG A 69 -5.04 -13.48 -6.50
CA ARG A 69 -4.88 -13.73 -7.92
C ARG A 69 -4.80 -12.43 -8.70
N THR A 70 -3.97 -12.45 -9.74
CA THR A 70 -3.95 -11.38 -10.74
C THR A 70 -5.33 -11.27 -11.40
N GLN A 71 -5.76 -10.04 -11.66
CA GLN A 71 -7.04 -9.74 -12.32
C GLN A 71 -8.29 -10.26 -11.60
N ARG A 72 -8.20 -10.60 -10.32
CA ARG A 72 -9.36 -10.93 -9.47
C ARG A 72 -9.39 -10.00 -8.27
N SER A 73 -10.47 -9.27 -8.12
CA SER A 73 -10.68 -8.37 -6.99
C SER A 73 -11.78 -8.88 -6.06
N ALA A 74 -11.80 -8.34 -4.84
CA ALA A 74 -12.87 -8.58 -3.87
C ALA A 74 -14.27 -8.30 -4.43
N LEU A 75 -14.38 -7.28 -5.30
CA LEU A 75 -15.64 -6.93 -5.95
C LEU A 75 -16.06 -8.00 -6.96
N ASP A 76 -15.14 -8.46 -7.82
CA ASP A 76 -15.42 -9.49 -8.82
C ASP A 76 -15.93 -10.77 -8.14
N GLN A 77 -15.29 -11.15 -7.03
CA GLN A 77 -15.69 -12.33 -6.25
C GLN A 77 -17.09 -12.18 -5.63
N ALA A 78 -17.43 -10.99 -5.14
CA ALA A 78 -18.76 -10.71 -4.63
C ALA A 78 -19.83 -10.72 -5.74
N LEU A 79 -19.50 -10.23 -6.94
CA LEU A 79 -20.39 -10.33 -8.10
C LEU A 79 -20.57 -11.79 -8.53
N CYS A 80 -19.52 -12.61 -8.49
CA CYS A 80 -19.66 -14.06 -8.70
C CYS A 80 -20.64 -14.68 -7.69
N LEU A 81 -20.57 -14.29 -6.41
CA LEU A 81 -21.53 -14.77 -5.40
C LEU A 81 -22.96 -14.37 -5.75
N HIS A 82 -23.16 -13.10 -6.10
CA HIS A 82 -24.47 -12.56 -6.52
C HIS A 82 -25.07 -13.36 -7.68
N GLU A 83 -24.27 -13.57 -8.72
CA GLU A 83 -24.68 -14.31 -9.91
C GLU A 83 -24.98 -15.78 -9.57
N LEU A 84 -24.15 -16.44 -8.76
CA LEU A 84 -24.41 -17.82 -8.34
C LEU A 84 -25.69 -17.95 -7.50
N CYS A 85 -26.04 -16.94 -6.71
CA CYS A 85 -27.32 -16.89 -5.99
C CYS A 85 -28.51 -16.75 -6.95
N LEU A 86 -28.39 -15.94 -8.00
CA LEU A 86 -29.41 -15.83 -9.06
C LEU A 86 -29.59 -17.17 -9.78
N ARG A 87 -28.48 -17.81 -10.17
CA ARG A 87 -28.50 -19.11 -10.85
C ARG A 87 -29.10 -20.22 -9.98
N HIS A 88 -28.80 -20.23 -8.69
CA HIS A 88 -29.43 -21.14 -7.74
C HIS A 88 -30.95 -21.01 -7.74
N ARG A 89 -31.49 -19.78 -7.80
CA ARG A 89 -32.95 -19.57 -7.82
C ARG A 89 -33.59 -20.12 -9.09
N LEU A 90 -32.92 -20.01 -10.23
CA LEU A 90 -33.38 -20.60 -11.49
C LEU A 90 -33.48 -22.13 -11.38
N ASP A 91 -32.50 -22.75 -10.72
CA ASP A 91 -32.47 -24.21 -10.50
C ASP A 91 -33.49 -24.69 -9.44
N HIS A 92 -33.98 -23.81 -8.56
CA HIS A 92 -34.75 -24.19 -7.37
C HIS A 92 -36.09 -23.44 -7.23
N ASN A 93 -36.86 -23.29 -8.33
CA ASN A 93 -38.20 -22.69 -8.30
C ASN A 93 -38.25 -21.32 -7.60
N ASN A 94 -37.25 -20.48 -7.88
CA ASN A 94 -37.07 -19.15 -7.30
C ASN A 94 -36.79 -19.12 -5.78
N ASN A 95 -36.48 -20.27 -5.17
CA ASN A 95 -36.05 -20.33 -3.77
C ASN A 95 -34.63 -19.81 -3.60
N SER A 96 -34.45 -18.91 -2.63
CA SER A 96 -33.15 -18.35 -2.28
C SER A 96 -32.21 -19.43 -1.71
N PRO A 97 -30.90 -19.36 -2.00
CA PRO A 97 -29.93 -20.25 -1.40
C PRO A 97 -29.79 -20.00 0.11
N THR A 98 -29.38 -21.04 0.84
CA THR A 98 -28.78 -20.90 2.17
C THR A 98 -27.27 -20.71 1.99
N LEU A 99 -26.74 -19.61 2.53
CA LEU A 99 -25.31 -19.31 2.46
C LEU A 99 -24.68 -19.51 3.84
N ALA A 100 -23.50 -20.12 3.88
CA ALA A 100 -22.68 -20.17 5.09
C ALA A 100 -21.34 -19.49 4.81
N ALA A 101 -21.15 -18.32 5.40
CA ALA A 101 -19.87 -17.63 5.40
C ALA A 101 -18.99 -18.20 6.53
N LEU A 102 -17.80 -18.64 6.17
CA LEU A 102 -16.83 -19.28 7.05
C LEU A 102 -15.58 -18.41 7.17
N ASP A 103 -15.05 -18.34 8.39
CA ASP A 103 -13.82 -17.62 8.75
C ASP A 103 -12.82 -18.63 9.30
N ILE A 104 -11.58 -18.65 8.78
CA ILE A 104 -10.54 -19.54 9.29
C ILE A 104 -9.97 -18.96 10.59
N ARG A 105 -10.01 -19.77 11.66
CA ARG A 105 -9.24 -19.57 12.88
C ARG A 105 -7.79 -19.97 12.60
N SER A 106 -6.90 -18.99 12.64
CA SER A 106 -5.49 -19.16 12.30
C SER A 106 -4.79 -20.18 13.21
N ALA A 107 -4.58 -21.40 12.69
CA ALA A 107 -3.80 -22.49 13.28
C ALA A 107 -2.83 -23.10 12.24
N LEU A 108 -2.28 -22.27 11.34
CA LEU A 108 -1.45 -22.73 10.22
C LEU A 108 0.02 -22.99 10.61
N PHE A 109 0.36 -22.88 11.90
CA PHE A 109 1.75 -22.85 12.39
C PHE A 109 1.98 -23.78 13.59
N ASP A 110 1.18 -24.84 13.73
CA ASP A 110 1.25 -25.76 14.86
C ASP A 110 2.66 -26.37 15.07
N ASN A 111 3.49 -26.42 14.03
CA ASN A 111 4.88 -26.91 14.07
C ASN A 111 5.96 -25.81 13.92
N VAL A 112 5.63 -24.54 14.17
CA VAL A 112 6.61 -23.44 14.13
C VAL A 112 6.94 -22.99 15.55
N SER A 113 8.21 -22.71 15.79
CA SER A 113 8.69 -22.17 17.07
C SER A 113 9.24 -20.76 16.85
N ILE A 114 8.78 -19.79 17.64
CA ILE A 114 9.16 -18.38 17.53
C ILE A 114 9.91 -17.96 18.78
N GLN A 115 10.91 -17.10 18.60
CA GLN A 115 11.59 -16.37 19.66
C GLN A 115 11.48 -14.87 19.42
N VAL A 116 11.37 -14.09 20.50
CA VAL A 116 11.37 -12.63 20.45
C VAL A 116 12.74 -12.13 20.88
N LEU A 117 13.38 -11.34 20.01
CA LEU A 117 14.62 -10.62 20.32
C LEU A 117 14.27 -9.20 20.74
N LEU A 118 14.52 -8.84 22.01
CA LEU A 118 14.32 -7.49 22.54
C LEU A 118 15.60 -7.02 23.23
N SER A 119 16.14 -5.87 22.79
CA SER A 119 17.34 -5.25 23.38
C SER A 119 18.54 -6.22 23.52
N GLY A 120 18.75 -7.07 22.51
CA GLY A 120 19.83 -8.07 22.51
C GLY A 120 19.56 -9.34 23.32
N THR A 121 18.41 -9.44 23.99
CA THR A 121 18.02 -10.63 24.77
C THR A 121 16.95 -11.42 24.00
N THR A 122 17.15 -12.73 23.85
CA THR A 122 16.21 -13.63 23.18
C THR A 122 15.28 -14.29 24.21
N SER A 123 13.98 -14.29 23.94
CA SER A 123 13.01 -14.99 24.78
C SER A 123 13.17 -16.51 24.69
N ARG A 124 12.56 -17.24 25.62
CA ARG A 124 12.28 -18.67 25.40
C ARG A 124 11.50 -18.85 24.09
N SER A 125 11.74 -19.97 23.42
CA SER A 125 10.96 -20.35 22.25
C SER A 125 9.51 -20.64 22.66
N PHE A 126 8.55 -20.24 21.84
CA PHE A 126 7.14 -20.53 22.02
C PHE A 126 6.47 -20.83 20.67
N TRP A 127 5.38 -21.58 20.71
CA TRP A 127 4.58 -21.92 19.53
C TRP A 127 3.54 -20.82 19.28
N PRO A 128 3.43 -20.29 18.05
CA PRO A 128 2.42 -19.30 17.73
C PRO A 128 1.03 -19.96 17.73
N ALA A 129 0.17 -19.52 18.65
CA ALA A 129 -1.22 -19.98 18.71
C ALA A 129 -2.15 -19.25 17.72
N THR A 130 -1.69 -18.15 17.11
CA THR A 130 -2.45 -17.37 16.12
C THR A 130 -1.53 -16.66 15.12
N GLY A 131 -2.05 -16.47 13.90
CA GLY A 131 -1.51 -15.57 12.87
C GLY A 131 -0.78 -16.27 11.73
N VAL A 132 -0.94 -15.75 10.52
CA VAL A 132 0.01 -15.96 9.41
C VAL A 132 1.08 -14.90 9.50
N LEU A 133 2.35 -15.24 9.25
CA LEU A 133 3.42 -14.25 9.11
C LEU A 133 3.12 -13.34 7.91
N GLN A 134 2.43 -12.23 8.17
CA GLN A 134 2.07 -11.24 7.16
C GLN A 134 3.31 -10.40 6.82
N GLY A 135 3.71 -10.36 5.54
CA GLY A 135 4.83 -9.54 5.07
C GLY A 135 5.80 -10.22 4.10
N SER A 136 5.66 -11.53 3.90
CA SER A 136 6.31 -12.26 2.79
C SER A 136 5.58 -12.04 1.48
N ILE A 137 6.35 -11.97 0.40
CA ILE A 137 5.89 -11.79 -0.99
C ILE A 137 5.30 -13.10 -1.53
N LEU A 138 5.87 -14.26 -1.15
CA LEU A 138 5.40 -15.57 -1.59
C LEU A 138 4.21 -16.10 -0.77
N SER A 139 4.07 -15.66 0.48
CA SER A 139 3.03 -16.16 1.40
C SER A 139 1.60 -16.13 0.82
N PRO A 140 1.14 -15.07 0.12
CA PRO A 140 -0.17 -15.06 -0.53
C PRO A 140 -0.38 -16.21 -1.53
N HIS A 141 0.60 -16.45 -2.41
CA HIS A 141 0.52 -17.51 -3.43
C HIS A 141 0.59 -18.90 -2.78
N LEU A 142 1.49 -19.09 -1.82
CA LEU A 142 1.60 -20.34 -1.06
C LEU A 142 0.32 -20.68 -0.30
N TYR A 143 -0.35 -19.67 0.27
CA TYR A 143 -1.65 -19.87 0.91
C TYR A 143 -2.71 -20.33 -0.09
N SER A 144 -2.76 -19.73 -1.28
CA SER A 144 -3.70 -20.14 -2.33
C SER A 144 -3.50 -21.60 -2.74
N ILE A 145 -2.25 -22.06 -2.84
CA ILE A 145 -1.92 -23.48 -3.10
C ILE A 145 -2.39 -24.37 -1.94
N TYR A 146 -2.08 -23.98 -0.71
CA TYR A 146 -2.41 -24.74 0.49
C TYR A 146 -3.91 -25.02 0.60
N ILE A 147 -4.77 -24.03 0.38
CA ILE A 147 -6.23 -24.20 0.49
C ILE A 147 -6.89 -24.76 -0.79
N ASN A 148 -6.14 -24.94 -1.87
CA ASN A 148 -6.67 -25.18 -3.22
C ASN A 148 -7.46 -26.50 -3.37
N SER A 149 -7.25 -27.47 -2.47
CA SER A 149 -7.99 -28.74 -2.47
C SER A 149 -9.43 -28.61 -1.94
N LEU A 150 -9.74 -27.56 -1.16
CA LEU A 150 -11.05 -27.41 -0.51
C LEU A 150 -12.22 -27.37 -1.51
N PRO A 151 -12.19 -26.58 -2.61
CA PRO A 151 -13.28 -26.55 -3.58
C PRO A 151 -13.54 -27.91 -4.22
N GLN A 152 -12.50 -28.66 -4.55
CA GLN A 152 -12.64 -30.00 -5.12
C GLN A 152 -13.23 -30.96 -4.08
N PHE A 153 -12.73 -30.92 -2.84
CA PHE A 153 -13.24 -31.73 -1.74
C PHE A 153 -14.73 -31.46 -1.47
N LEU A 154 -15.17 -30.20 -1.54
CA LEU A 154 -16.58 -29.83 -1.37
C LEU A 154 -17.49 -30.27 -2.51
N ARG A 155 -16.95 -30.50 -3.72
CA ARG A 155 -17.71 -31.01 -4.87
C ARG A 155 -17.83 -32.53 -4.90
N SER A 156 -16.83 -33.23 -4.35
CA SER A 156 -16.80 -34.69 -4.37
C SER A 156 -17.94 -35.28 -3.51
N PRO A 157 -18.63 -36.32 -4.00
CA PRO A 157 -19.59 -37.06 -3.19
C PRO A 157 -18.89 -37.74 -2.01
N SER A 158 -19.58 -37.86 -0.88
CA SER A 158 -19.08 -38.51 0.33
C SER A 158 -18.76 -39.98 0.08
N SER A 159 -17.49 -40.36 0.23
CA SER A 159 -17.05 -41.77 0.13
C SER A 159 -17.59 -42.66 1.26
N SER A 160 -18.26 -42.08 2.26
CA SER A 160 -18.63 -42.75 3.52
C SER A 160 -20.10 -43.13 3.66
N SER A 161 -20.94 -43.02 2.62
CA SER A 161 -22.39 -43.27 2.78
C SER A 161 -23.09 -44.09 1.68
N ILE A 162 -22.39 -44.93 0.89
CA ILE A 162 -23.04 -45.73 -0.18
C ILE A 162 -22.81 -47.26 -0.09
N LEU A 163 -21.92 -47.78 0.77
CA LEU A 163 -21.70 -49.24 0.83
C LEU A 163 -22.53 -50.02 1.87
N SER A 164 -23.46 -49.37 2.59
CA SER A 164 -24.31 -50.11 3.53
C SER A 164 -25.67 -49.44 3.71
N ASN A 165 -26.54 -49.56 2.70
CA ASN A 165 -27.98 -49.86 2.88
C ASN A 165 -28.77 -49.67 1.56
N LEU A 166 -29.48 -50.74 1.15
CA LEU A 166 -30.62 -50.81 0.21
C LEU A 166 -30.22 -50.74 -1.30
N SER A 167 -30.45 -51.74 -2.18
CA SER A 167 -31.60 -52.63 -2.41
C SER A 167 -32.95 -51.94 -2.22
N ASP A 168 -33.49 -51.49 -3.36
CA ASP A 168 -34.80 -50.92 -3.62
C ASP A 168 -35.05 -49.44 -3.25
N SER A 169 -35.38 -48.70 -4.32
CA SER A 169 -36.14 -47.44 -4.40
C SER A 169 -35.71 -46.28 -3.49
N ASP A 170 -34.79 -45.43 -3.98
CA ASP A 170 -35.02 -43.99 -4.15
C ASP A 170 -33.76 -43.34 -4.76
N SER A 171 -33.88 -42.92 -6.01
CA SER A 171 -32.84 -42.30 -6.83
C SER A 171 -32.79 -40.80 -6.55
N ASP A 172 -31.77 -40.31 -5.83
CA ASP A 172 -31.54 -38.86 -5.74
C ASP A 172 -30.06 -38.42 -5.58
N PHE A 173 -29.10 -39.26 -5.98
CA PHE A 173 -27.67 -38.87 -5.94
C PHE A 173 -26.80 -39.38 -7.09
N GLN A 174 -27.41 -39.71 -8.23
CA GLN A 174 -26.70 -39.92 -9.50
C GLN A 174 -27.27 -38.99 -10.56
N ASP A 175 -26.66 -37.82 -10.72
CA ASP A 175 -26.73 -37.07 -11.96
C ASP A 175 -25.37 -36.43 -12.23
N THR A 176 -24.46 -37.22 -12.80
CA THR A 176 -23.71 -36.75 -13.96
C THR A 176 -24.54 -37.11 -15.19
N PRO A 177 -25.32 -36.18 -15.73
CA PRO A 177 -26.04 -36.46 -16.95
C PRO A 177 -25.12 -36.17 -18.13
N ILE A 178 -24.94 -37.17 -18.99
CA ILE A 178 -24.79 -36.93 -20.42
C ILE A 178 -26.16 -36.42 -20.89
N LEU A 179 -26.48 -35.16 -20.58
CA LEU A 179 -27.73 -34.52 -20.98
C LEU A 179 -27.55 -33.90 -22.36
N SER A 180 -28.50 -34.26 -23.23
CA SER A 180 -28.80 -33.55 -24.45
C SER A 180 -28.91 -32.04 -24.19
N SER A 181 -28.62 -31.26 -25.23
CA SER A 181 -28.32 -29.83 -25.26
C SER A 181 -29.38 -28.84 -24.72
N ARG A 182 -30.29 -29.21 -23.82
CA ARG A 182 -31.45 -28.36 -23.46
C ARG A 182 -31.58 -27.81 -22.05
N GLN A 183 -30.73 -28.12 -21.07
CA GLN A 183 -30.51 -27.23 -19.90
C GLN A 183 -29.34 -27.73 -19.05
N ARG A 184 -28.18 -27.06 -19.14
CA ARG A 184 -27.11 -27.27 -18.16
C ARG A 184 -27.54 -26.60 -16.84
N PRO A 185 -27.36 -27.25 -15.68
CA PRO A 185 -27.72 -26.64 -14.41
C PRO A 185 -26.90 -25.35 -14.22
N HIS A 186 -27.56 -24.29 -13.78
CA HIS A 186 -27.07 -22.93 -14.03
C HIS A 186 -25.75 -22.63 -13.28
N ARG A 187 -25.49 -23.30 -12.15
CA ARG A 187 -24.22 -23.15 -11.37
C ARG A 187 -23.03 -23.96 -11.90
N LEU A 188 -23.13 -24.61 -13.07
CA LEU A 188 -22.00 -25.26 -13.73
C LEU A 188 -21.15 -24.24 -14.50
N VAL A 189 -19.91 -24.01 -14.06
CA VAL A 189 -18.98 -23.05 -14.67
C VAL A 189 -17.72 -23.79 -15.11
N CYS A 190 -17.35 -23.69 -16.39
CA CYS A 190 -16.20 -24.39 -16.97
C CYS A 190 -16.19 -25.91 -16.65
N GLY A 191 -17.36 -26.55 -16.62
CA GLY A 191 -17.50 -27.98 -16.30
C GLY A 191 -17.39 -28.32 -14.81
N LYS A 192 -17.26 -27.34 -13.92
CA LYS A 192 -17.18 -27.54 -12.47
C LYS A 192 -18.42 -26.96 -11.79
N TRP A 193 -19.00 -27.73 -10.87
CA TRP A 193 -20.12 -27.26 -10.04
C TRP A 193 -19.62 -26.29 -8.97
N ILE A 194 -20.21 -25.11 -8.86
CA ILE A 194 -19.78 -24.11 -7.87
C ILE A 194 -20.73 -24.07 -6.67
N ASN A 195 -20.29 -24.67 -5.57
CA ASN A 195 -20.97 -24.67 -4.26
C ASN A 195 -20.16 -23.92 -3.18
N ALA A 196 -19.01 -23.35 -3.53
CA ALA A 196 -18.20 -22.54 -2.64
C ALA A 196 -17.44 -21.46 -3.42
N LEU A 197 -17.24 -20.30 -2.80
CA LEU A 197 -16.36 -19.23 -3.26
C LEU A 197 -15.35 -18.91 -2.17
N LEU A 198 -14.08 -18.76 -2.54
CA LEU A 198 -12.99 -18.50 -1.62
C LEU A 198 -12.31 -17.18 -1.99
N TYR A 199 -11.98 -16.38 -0.98
CA TYR A 199 -11.11 -15.24 -1.12
C TYR A 199 -10.16 -15.20 0.06
N ALA A 200 -8.99 -15.81 -0.12
CA ALA A 200 -8.07 -16.08 0.98
C ALA A 200 -8.74 -16.91 2.09
N ASP A 201 -8.86 -16.37 3.31
CA ASP A 201 -9.48 -16.98 4.49
C ASP A 201 -11.01 -16.85 4.54
N ASP A 202 -11.59 -15.93 3.75
CA ASP A 202 -13.03 -15.74 3.65
C ASP A 202 -13.64 -16.76 2.66
N VAL A 203 -14.40 -17.73 3.16
CA VAL A 203 -15.06 -18.76 2.35
C VAL A 203 -16.57 -18.64 2.45
N VAL A 204 -17.30 -18.76 1.33
CA VAL A 204 -18.76 -18.77 1.32
C VAL A 204 -19.25 -20.04 0.65
N LEU A 205 -19.98 -20.86 1.40
CA LEU A 205 -20.68 -22.04 0.90
C LEU A 205 -22.06 -21.64 0.37
N ILE A 206 -22.47 -22.27 -0.74
CA ILE A 206 -23.71 -21.99 -1.46
C ILE A 206 -24.49 -23.30 -1.61
N GLY A 207 -25.57 -23.42 -0.84
CA GLY A 207 -26.40 -24.62 -0.82
C GLY A 207 -27.88 -24.29 -0.62
N ASN A 208 -28.68 -25.33 -0.48
CA ASN A 208 -30.04 -25.25 0.01
C ASN A 208 -30.08 -25.75 1.47
N ARG A 209 -31.23 -25.65 2.13
CA ARG A 209 -31.33 -26.04 3.54
C ARG A 209 -31.02 -27.53 3.76
N SER A 210 -31.30 -28.40 2.80
CA SER A 210 -31.07 -29.85 2.92
C SER A 210 -29.61 -30.25 2.78
N ASN A 211 -28.81 -29.55 1.96
CA ASN A 211 -27.42 -29.92 1.68
C ASN A 211 -26.36 -29.07 2.41
N ILE A 212 -26.70 -27.86 2.89
CA ILE A 212 -25.69 -26.94 3.44
C ILE A 212 -25.01 -27.52 4.70
N GLN A 213 -25.71 -28.32 5.51
CA GLN A 213 -25.10 -29.00 6.66
C GLN A 213 -24.07 -30.04 6.23
N GLN A 214 -24.32 -30.76 5.12
CA GLN A 214 -23.33 -31.70 4.58
C GLN A 214 -22.09 -30.96 4.09
N LEU A 215 -22.26 -29.81 3.43
CA LEU A 215 -21.13 -28.96 3.02
C LEU A 215 -20.32 -28.44 4.20
N LEU A 216 -20.99 -28.06 5.30
CA LEU A 216 -20.33 -27.67 6.56
C LEU A 216 -19.52 -28.83 7.15
N ASN A 217 -20.09 -30.03 7.21
CA ASN A 217 -19.41 -31.23 7.72
C ASN A 217 -18.17 -31.56 6.87
N ARG A 218 -18.25 -31.44 5.54
CA ARG A 218 -17.11 -31.64 4.63
C ARG A 218 -16.05 -30.56 4.80
N ALA A 219 -16.44 -29.30 4.98
CA ALA A 219 -15.50 -28.22 5.26
C ALA A 219 -14.77 -28.45 6.60
N GLU A 220 -15.47 -28.97 7.60
CA GLU A 220 -14.89 -29.41 8.88
C GLU A 220 -13.90 -30.57 8.70
N GLU A 221 -14.28 -31.64 7.98
CA GLU A 221 -13.40 -32.77 7.68
C GLU A 221 -12.10 -32.34 7.00
N HIS A 222 -12.21 -31.51 5.95
CA HIS A 222 -11.06 -30.98 5.24
C HIS A 222 -10.15 -30.13 6.15
N SER A 223 -10.74 -29.39 7.10
CA SER A 223 -9.97 -28.60 8.07
C SER A 223 -9.09 -29.48 8.96
N TYR A 224 -9.59 -30.66 9.36
CA TYR A 224 -8.79 -31.62 10.11
C TYR A 224 -7.63 -32.18 9.26
N GLN A 225 -7.89 -32.50 7.99
CA GLN A 225 -6.89 -33.06 7.08
C GLN A 225 -5.72 -32.10 6.80
N LEU A 226 -6.01 -30.82 6.57
CA LEU A 226 -4.97 -29.82 6.30
C LEU A 226 -4.40 -29.13 7.55
N GLY A 227 -4.98 -29.37 8.73
CA GLY A 227 -4.50 -28.83 10.00
C GLY A 227 -4.90 -27.38 10.28
N TYR A 228 -5.93 -26.83 9.63
CA TYR A 228 -6.50 -25.53 10.00
C TYR A 228 -7.83 -25.71 10.77
N ARG A 229 -8.37 -24.63 11.34
CA ARG A 229 -9.69 -24.67 11.99
C ARG A 229 -10.57 -23.52 11.52
N TRP A 230 -11.87 -23.74 11.44
CA TRP A 230 -12.84 -22.66 11.28
C TRP A 230 -13.10 -21.95 12.62
N ASN A 231 -13.65 -20.75 12.57
CA ASN A 231 -14.09 -19.99 13.72
C ASN A 231 -15.63 -19.87 13.75
N PRO A 232 -16.35 -20.83 14.37
CA PRO A 232 -17.81 -20.82 14.39
C PRO A 232 -18.44 -19.51 14.85
N SER A 233 -17.81 -18.81 15.81
CA SER A 233 -18.29 -17.52 16.34
C SER A 233 -18.26 -16.36 15.34
N LYS A 234 -17.45 -16.47 14.28
CA LYS A 234 -17.35 -15.48 13.20
C LYS A 234 -18.01 -15.95 11.90
N CYS A 235 -18.34 -17.23 11.79
CA CYS A 235 -19.13 -17.75 10.69
C CYS A 235 -20.56 -17.21 10.78
N ILE A 236 -21.24 -17.03 9.64
CA ILE A 236 -22.62 -16.52 9.59
C ILE A 236 -23.42 -17.33 8.57
N VAL A 237 -24.65 -17.68 8.94
CA VAL A 237 -25.62 -18.29 8.03
C VAL A 237 -26.62 -17.24 7.56
N LEU A 238 -26.78 -17.11 6.25
CA LEU A 238 -27.90 -16.39 5.65
C LEU A 238 -28.95 -17.39 5.20
N GLN A 239 -30.17 -17.19 5.67
CA GLN A 239 -31.34 -17.93 5.22
C GLN A 239 -32.54 -16.98 5.15
N GLN A 240 -33.36 -17.13 4.11
CA GLN A 240 -34.63 -16.44 4.04
C GLN A 240 -35.63 -17.14 4.99
N PRO A 241 -36.37 -16.40 5.84
CA PRO A 241 -37.45 -16.99 6.61
C PRO A 241 -38.52 -17.50 5.63
N THR A 242 -38.83 -18.79 5.69
CA THR A 242 -39.90 -19.40 4.90
C THR A 242 -41.24 -18.85 5.34
N SER A 243 -41.98 -18.22 4.43
CA SER A 243 -43.28 -17.57 4.67
C SER A 243 -44.40 -18.50 5.17
N GLN A 244 -44.11 -19.80 5.38
CA GLN A 244 -45.09 -20.86 5.64
C GLN A 244 -44.81 -21.67 6.92
N SER A 245 -43.76 -21.37 7.70
CA SER A 245 -43.46 -22.10 8.95
C SER A 245 -43.40 -21.14 10.14
N THR A 246 -44.30 -21.36 11.11
CA THR A 246 -44.27 -20.70 12.44
C THR A 246 -43.16 -21.24 13.34
N ASN A 247 -42.54 -22.38 12.97
CA ASN A 247 -41.46 -22.99 13.73
C ASN A 247 -40.09 -22.49 13.24
N PRO A 248 -39.17 -22.15 14.16
CA PRO A 248 -37.79 -21.79 13.82
C PRO A 248 -37.08 -22.98 13.17
N LEU A 249 -36.38 -22.72 12.06
CA LEU A 249 -35.56 -23.73 11.38
C LEU A 249 -34.48 -24.25 12.35
N PRO A 250 -34.13 -25.56 12.28
CA PRO A 250 -33.08 -26.10 13.12
C PRO A 250 -31.76 -25.35 12.86
N PRO A 251 -30.91 -25.14 13.89
CA PRO A 251 -29.62 -24.51 13.72
C PRO A 251 -28.70 -25.37 12.83
N LEU A 252 -27.77 -24.71 12.15
CA LEU A 252 -26.66 -25.36 11.45
C LEU A 252 -25.46 -25.42 12.39
N TYR A 253 -24.66 -26.47 12.26
CA TYR A 253 -23.54 -26.74 13.16
C TYR A 253 -22.21 -26.80 12.43
N LEU A 254 -21.15 -26.37 13.12
CA LEU A 254 -19.76 -26.55 12.74
C LEU A 254 -18.95 -26.85 14.01
N TYR A 255 -18.21 -27.95 14.05
CA TYR A 255 -17.55 -28.46 15.27
C TYR A 255 -18.51 -28.65 16.45
N ASN A 256 -19.73 -29.14 16.18
CA ASN A 256 -20.82 -29.23 17.16
C ASN A 256 -21.22 -27.89 17.81
N GLN A 257 -20.81 -26.75 17.25
CA GLN A 257 -21.22 -25.42 17.70
C GLN A 257 -22.29 -24.86 16.75
N PRO A 258 -23.41 -24.32 17.25
CA PRO A 258 -24.42 -23.71 16.41
C PRO A 258 -23.88 -22.42 15.77
N LEU A 259 -24.10 -22.27 14.47
CA LEU A 259 -23.72 -21.08 13.73
C LEU A 259 -24.76 -19.97 13.91
N PRO A 260 -24.34 -18.69 14.08
CA PRO A 260 -25.27 -17.59 14.17
C PRO A 260 -25.93 -17.31 12.81
N THR A 261 -27.23 -17.04 12.84
CA THR A 261 -28.01 -16.69 11.65
C THR A 261 -28.20 -15.18 11.56
N ALA A 262 -28.11 -14.62 10.35
CA ALA A 262 -28.36 -13.21 10.09
C ALA A 262 -29.24 -12.99 8.85
N SER A 263 -29.99 -11.89 8.85
CA SER A 263 -30.78 -11.43 7.68
C SER A 263 -29.93 -10.66 6.67
N THR A 264 -28.74 -10.21 7.06
CA THR A 264 -27.76 -9.55 6.20
C THR A 264 -26.34 -9.96 6.58
N PHE A 265 -25.43 -9.96 5.61
CA PHE A 265 -24.04 -10.35 5.78
C PHE A 265 -23.14 -9.47 4.93
N VAL A 266 -21.91 -9.22 5.37
CA VAL A 266 -20.93 -8.45 4.60
C VAL A 266 -19.85 -9.40 4.08
N TYR A 267 -19.91 -9.71 2.78
CA TYR A 267 -18.88 -10.49 2.09
C TYR A 267 -17.87 -9.54 1.44
N LEU A 268 -16.59 -9.62 1.82
CA LEU A 268 -15.51 -8.80 1.25
C LEU A 268 -15.80 -7.29 1.23
N GLY A 269 -16.55 -6.83 2.22
CA GLY A 269 -16.95 -5.43 2.36
C GLY A 269 -18.24 -5.03 1.62
N ILE A 270 -18.88 -5.95 0.91
CA ILE A 270 -20.14 -5.75 0.17
C ILE A 270 -21.29 -6.41 0.94
N PRO A 271 -22.37 -5.67 1.27
CA PRO A 271 -23.50 -6.21 2.00
C PRO A 271 -24.42 -7.03 1.10
N PHE A 272 -24.84 -8.19 1.59
CA PHE A 272 -25.81 -9.11 1.00
C PHE A 272 -27.03 -9.23 1.93
N ASN A 273 -28.21 -9.36 1.33
CA ASN A 273 -29.44 -9.67 2.06
C ASN A 273 -29.67 -11.19 2.19
N ALA A 274 -30.66 -11.59 2.98
CA ALA A 274 -31.04 -12.99 3.23
C ALA A 274 -31.35 -13.81 1.98
N SER A 275 -31.57 -13.13 0.86
CA SER A 275 -31.88 -13.74 -0.43
C SER A 275 -30.61 -13.96 -1.29
N GLY A 276 -29.43 -13.61 -0.77
CA GLY A 276 -28.15 -13.74 -1.47
C GLY A 276 -27.88 -12.62 -2.50
N MET A 277 -28.65 -11.53 -2.45
CA MET A 277 -28.52 -10.39 -3.37
C MET A 277 -27.77 -9.23 -2.70
N ILE A 278 -27.04 -8.45 -3.51
CA ILE A 278 -26.30 -7.28 -3.02
C ILE A 278 -27.30 -6.21 -2.55
N ASN A 279 -27.09 -5.69 -1.35
CA ASN A 279 -27.86 -4.58 -0.81
C ASN A 279 -27.26 -3.25 -1.28
N ASN A 280 -27.69 -2.78 -2.45
CA ASN A 280 -27.18 -1.55 -3.07
C ASN A 280 -27.33 -0.31 -2.17
N GLN A 281 -28.45 -0.20 -1.44
CA GLN A 281 -28.69 0.94 -0.56
C GLN A 281 -27.71 0.97 0.61
N GLN A 282 -27.52 -0.16 1.29
CA GLN A 282 -26.57 -0.27 2.40
C GLN A 282 -25.13 -0.10 1.93
N LEU A 283 -24.78 -0.64 0.76
CA LEU A 283 -23.46 -0.47 0.15
C LEU A 283 -23.15 1.02 -0.10
N LEU A 284 -24.08 1.74 -0.73
CA LEU A 284 -23.93 3.16 -1.03
C LEU A 284 -23.79 3.99 0.25
N GLN A 285 -24.68 3.77 1.23
CA GLN A 285 -24.62 4.47 2.51
C GLN A 285 -23.29 4.23 3.23
N ARG A 286 -22.81 2.98 3.27
CA ARG A 286 -21.55 2.62 3.92
C ARG A 286 -20.34 3.23 3.23
N ASN A 287 -20.31 3.21 1.89
CA ASN A 287 -19.23 3.81 1.12
C ASN A 287 -19.18 5.33 1.29
N ILE A 288 -20.33 6.01 1.28
CA ILE A 288 -20.42 7.46 1.55
C ILE A 288 -19.94 7.77 2.97
N ALA A 289 -20.45 7.05 3.97
CA ALA A 289 -20.09 7.27 5.37
C ALA A 289 -18.60 7.02 5.62
N SER A 290 -18.03 5.95 5.07
CA SER A 290 -16.61 5.63 5.17
C SER A 290 -15.75 6.69 4.47
N ALA A 291 -16.15 7.14 3.28
CA ALA A 291 -15.43 8.19 2.55
C ALA A 291 -15.47 9.53 3.30
N LEU A 292 -16.64 9.94 3.79
CA LEU A 292 -16.79 11.16 4.59
C LEU A 292 -16.00 11.08 5.90
N THR A 293 -16.02 9.93 6.58
CA THR A 293 -15.24 9.71 7.80
C THR A 293 -13.76 9.79 7.49
N GLY A 294 -13.27 9.06 6.48
CA GLY A 294 -11.88 9.13 6.05
C GLY A 294 -11.46 10.55 5.69
N MET A 295 -12.27 11.29 4.94
CA MET A 295 -12.00 12.69 4.60
C MET A 295 -12.01 13.60 5.82
N ARG A 296 -12.96 13.44 6.74
CA ARG A 296 -13.01 14.21 8.00
C ARG A 296 -11.79 13.91 8.85
N THR A 297 -11.46 12.64 9.05
CA THR A 297 -10.26 12.19 9.75
C THR A 297 -9.03 12.80 9.10
N LEU A 298 -8.82 12.68 7.79
CA LEU A 298 -7.69 13.29 7.09
C LEU A 298 -7.64 14.83 7.22
N ARG A 299 -8.80 15.49 7.29
CA ARG A 299 -8.94 16.94 7.44
C ARG A 299 -8.69 17.42 8.87
N THR A 300 -9.24 16.73 9.88
CA THR A 300 -9.05 17.06 11.30
C THR A 300 -7.66 16.70 11.78
N ILE A 301 -7.05 15.71 11.15
CA ILE A 301 -5.82 15.11 11.64
C ILE A 301 -4.66 16.11 11.63
N GLY A 302 -4.49 16.98 10.63
CA GLY A 302 -3.26 17.79 10.54
C GLY A 302 -1.95 16.98 10.62
N CYS A 303 -1.99 15.64 10.69
CA CYS A 303 -0.84 14.75 10.90
C CYS A 303 0.08 14.78 9.72
N GLN A 304 -0.34 15.21 8.52
CA GLN A 304 0.69 15.47 7.52
C GLN A 304 1.69 16.49 8.09
N ASP A 305 1.22 17.59 8.66
CA ASP A 305 2.10 18.61 9.20
C ASP A 305 2.72 18.20 10.54
N GLN A 306 1.97 17.55 11.42
CA GLN A 306 2.49 17.07 12.69
C GLN A 306 3.50 15.92 12.52
N CYS A 307 3.20 14.90 11.71
CA CYS A 307 4.14 13.81 11.41
C CYS A 307 5.35 14.33 10.66
N LEU A 308 5.20 15.27 9.71
CA LEU A 308 6.35 15.87 9.06
C LEU A 308 7.24 16.54 10.10
N ARG A 309 6.69 17.36 11.01
CA ARG A 309 7.46 17.96 12.11
C ARG A 309 8.16 16.93 12.97
N TYR A 310 7.49 15.83 13.34
CA TYR A 310 8.13 14.74 14.08
C TYR A 310 9.28 14.10 13.30
N ILE A 311 9.09 13.80 12.01
CA ILE A 311 10.07 13.13 11.14
C ILE A 311 11.37 13.94 11.05
N PHE A 312 11.29 15.27 11.02
CA PHE A 312 12.47 16.14 10.90
C PHE A 312 12.90 16.83 12.19
N GLY A 313 12.33 16.47 13.35
CA GLY A 313 12.66 17.07 14.64
C GLY A 313 12.26 18.54 14.78
N GLY A 314 11.23 18.98 14.05
CA GLY A 314 10.73 20.36 14.07
C GLY A 314 9.82 20.68 15.25
N HIS A 315 9.81 21.96 15.64
CA HIS A 315 8.89 22.47 16.67
C HIS A 315 7.47 22.70 16.13
N ALA A 316 6.53 22.99 17.03
CA ALA A 316 5.10 23.22 16.72
C ALA A 316 4.83 24.38 15.74
N LYS A 317 5.82 25.24 15.45
CA LYS A 317 5.71 26.34 14.47
C LYS A 317 6.55 26.12 13.22
N SER A 318 7.29 25.02 13.12
CA SER A 318 8.12 24.75 11.94
C SER A 318 7.25 24.63 10.68
N SER A 319 7.67 25.33 9.63
CA SER A 319 6.99 25.30 8.34
C SER A 319 7.13 23.91 7.72
N THR A 320 6.00 23.29 7.42
CA THR A 320 5.93 22.01 6.72
C THR A 320 5.80 22.19 5.21
N ILE A 321 5.50 23.42 4.77
CA ILE A 321 5.36 23.79 3.36
C ILE A 321 6.68 23.57 2.62
N VAL A 322 7.77 24.11 3.16
CA VAL A 322 9.13 24.00 2.57
C VAL A 322 9.54 22.53 2.50
N PHE A 323 9.34 21.79 3.59
CA PHE A 323 9.67 20.37 3.63
C PHE A 323 8.86 19.56 2.62
N ARG A 324 7.54 19.76 2.53
CA ARG A 324 6.70 19.09 1.52
C ARG A 324 7.21 19.36 0.11
N HIS A 325 7.57 20.61 -0.18
CA HIS A 325 8.13 20.96 -1.49
C HIS A 325 9.45 20.22 -1.74
N MET A 326 10.42 20.30 -0.82
CA MET A 326 11.71 19.63 -0.95
C MET A 326 11.57 18.11 -1.09
N ALA A 327 10.66 17.48 -0.34
CA ALA A 327 10.41 16.05 -0.41
C ALA A 327 9.46 15.64 -1.56
N ASN A 328 9.02 16.60 -2.39
CA ASN A 328 8.03 16.41 -3.46
C ASN A 328 6.69 15.79 -3.00
N LEU A 329 6.31 16.04 -1.75
CA LEU A 329 5.07 15.57 -1.17
C LEU A 329 3.92 16.49 -1.56
N SER A 330 2.83 15.91 -2.05
CA SER A 330 1.57 16.63 -2.28
C SER A 330 0.89 17.02 -0.97
N THR A 331 0.13 18.11 -0.98
CA THR A 331 -0.76 18.45 0.14
C THR A 331 -1.91 17.44 0.25
N MET A 332 -2.59 17.40 1.39
CA MET A 332 -3.78 16.55 1.53
C MET A 332 -4.86 16.88 0.52
N ASP A 333 -5.10 18.17 0.24
CA ASP A 333 -6.08 18.58 -0.76
C ASP A 333 -5.70 18.06 -2.15
N GLU A 334 -4.44 18.22 -2.55
CA GLU A 334 -3.94 17.70 -3.83
C GLU A 334 -4.11 16.17 -3.93
N ARG A 335 -3.89 15.44 -2.83
CA ARG A 335 -4.08 13.98 -2.77
C ARG A 335 -5.55 13.60 -2.95
N VAL A 336 -6.47 14.29 -2.28
CA VAL A 336 -7.90 14.05 -2.40
C VAL A 336 -8.36 14.30 -3.84
N HIS A 337 -7.96 15.42 -4.44
CA HIS A 337 -8.26 15.73 -5.84
C HIS A 337 -7.69 14.69 -6.79
N THR A 338 -6.42 14.30 -6.58
CA THR A 338 -5.75 13.28 -7.40
C THR A 338 -6.43 11.91 -7.28
N LEU A 339 -6.81 11.50 -6.07
CA LEU A 339 -7.47 10.22 -5.83
C LEU A 339 -8.87 10.20 -6.45
N GLY A 340 -9.65 11.27 -6.26
CA GLY A 340 -10.95 11.41 -6.90
C GLY A 340 -10.85 11.39 -8.42
N ALA A 341 -9.83 12.07 -8.98
CA ALA A 341 -9.55 12.09 -10.40
C ALA A 341 -9.26 10.68 -10.95
N LYS A 342 -8.29 10.00 -10.33
CA LYS A 342 -7.91 8.62 -10.68
C LYS A 342 -9.03 7.62 -10.52
N ASN A 343 -9.88 7.78 -9.50
CA ASN A 343 -10.91 6.77 -9.24
C ASN A 343 -12.03 6.88 -10.27
N LEU A 344 -12.52 8.08 -10.61
CA LEU A 344 -13.55 8.18 -11.65
C LEU A 344 -12.97 7.92 -13.05
N SER A 345 -11.70 8.25 -13.31
CA SER A 345 -11.11 7.97 -14.63
C SER A 345 -11.15 6.48 -14.97
N ARG A 346 -11.04 5.60 -13.95
CA ARG A 346 -11.16 4.15 -14.12
C ARG A 346 -12.46 3.71 -14.74
N ALA A 347 -13.55 4.47 -14.54
CA ALA A 347 -14.82 4.15 -15.18
C ALA A 347 -14.66 3.99 -16.70
N PHE A 348 -13.80 4.79 -17.35
CA PHE A 348 -13.68 4.83 -18.81
C PHE A 348 -12.81 3.71 -19.41
N TYR A 349 -11.93 3.06 -18.64
CA TYR A 349 -11.00 2.06 -19.17
C TYR A 349 -11.08 0.68 -18.49
N LEU A 350 -11.91 0.53 -17.46
CA LEU A 350 -12.19 -0.80 -16.92
C LEU A 350 -13.04 -1.62 -17.90
N PRO A 351 -12.97 -2.97 -17.84
CA PRO A 351 -13.86 -3.83 -18.61
C PRO A 351 -15.35 -3.57 -18.29
N GLU A 352 -16.24 -3.87 -19.23
CA GLU A 352 -17.67 -3.50 -19.13
C GLU A 352 -18.38 -4.08 -17.90
N ASP A 353 -17.93 -5.23 -17.42
CA ASP A 353 -18.46 -5.93 -16.24
C ASP A 353 -18.03 -5.34 -14.90
N ALA A 354 -17.11 -4.37 -14.88
CA ALA A 354 -16.70 -3.71 -13.64
C ALA A 354 -17.74 -2.67 -13.22
N LEU A 355 -18.35 -2.78 -12.03
CA LEU A 355 -19.37 -1.86 -11.49
C LEU A 355 -19.11 -0.35 -11.72
N LEU A 356 -17.85 0.07 -11.76
CA LEU A 356 -17.49 1.47 -11.98
C LEU A 356 -17.84 1.97 -13.39
N THR A 357 -18.02 1.07 -14.37
CA THR A 357 -18.48 1.39 -15.73
C THR A 357 -19.95 1.84 -15.75
N GLU A 358 -20.75 1.49 -14.73
CA GLU A 358 -22.11 2.03 -14.52
C GLU A 358 -22.11 3.54 -14.28
N LEU A 359 -20.95 4.12 -13.95
CA LEU A 359 -20.81 5.57 -13.90
C LEU A 359 -20.67 6.20 -15.29
N ARG A 360 -20.30 5.44 -16.34
CA ARG A 360 -20.10 6.00 -17.70
C ARG A 360 -21.34 6.75 -18.21
N PRO A 361 -22.57 6.22 -18.14
CA PRO A 361 -23.75 6.95 -18.62
C PRO A 361 -23.97 8.25 -17.83
N ILE A 362 -23.73 8.21 -16.51
CA ILE A 362 -23.86 9.37 -15.60
C ILE A 362 -22.78 10.42 -15.88
N LEU A 363 -21.56 9.98 -16.21
CA LEU A 363 -20.43 10.85 -16.54
C LEU A 363 -20.52 11.40 -17.97
N ARG A 364 -21.19 10.69 -18.89
CA ARG A 364 -21.47 11.11 -20.27
C ARG A 364 -22.60 12.13 -20.36
N ASP A 365 -23.51 12.19 -19.37
CA ASP A 365 -24.56 13.21 -19.32
C ASP A 365 -23.97 14.60 -19.00
N ASN A 366 -23.63 15.31 -20.08
CA ASN A 366 -22.79 16.50 -20.12
C ASN A 366 -23.39 17.77 -19.49
N ARG A 367 -24.66 17.79 -19.04
CA ARG A 367 -25.32 19.07 -18.75
C ARG A 367 -25.16 19.56 -17.31
N HIS A 368 -25.16 18.67 -16.32
CA HIS A 368 -25.19 19.10 -14.90
C HIS A 368 -24.14 18.46 -14.00
N ARG A 369 -23.90 17.15 -14.08
CA ARG A 369 -23.01 16.45 -13.14
C ARG A 369 -21.54 16.66 -13.44
N TRP A 370 -21.15 16.70 -14.72
CA TRP A 370 -19.76 16.97 -15.09
C TRP A 370 -19.30 18.38 -14.68
N LYS A 371 -20.14 19.40 -14.91
CA LYS A 371 -19.87 20.77 -14.45
C LYS A 371 -19.72 20.85 -12.93
N GLN A 372 -20.50 20.04 -12.17
CA GLN A 372 -20.33 19.92 -10.72
C GLN A 372 -18.99 19.26 -10.37
N LEU A 373 -18.60 18.18 -11.03
CA LEU A 373 -17.29 17.53 -10.80
C LEU A 373 -16.12 18.48 -11.09
N GLN A 374 -16.18 19.24 -12.18
CA GLN A 374 -15.21 20.27 -12.52
C GLN A 374 -15.18 21.42 -11.49
N LYS A 375 -16.33 21.79 -10.92
CA LYS A 375 -16.41 22.79 -9.85
C LYS A 375 -15.65 22.35 -8.60
N TYR A 376 -15.77 21.07 -8.22
CA TYR A 376 -15.18 20.55 -6.99
C TYR A 376 -13.78 19.95 -7.13
N ASN A 377 -13.31 19.69 -8.35
CA ASN A 377 -11.97 19.17 -8.56
C ASN A 377 -11.31 19.75 -9.83
N GLU A 378 -10.30 20.59 -9.62
CA GLU A 378 -9.62 21.34 -10.68
C GLU A 378 -8.89 20.46 -11.70
N ILE A 379 -8.54 19.21 -11.34
CA ILE A 379 -7.89 18.28 -12.28
C ILE A 379 -8.83 17.99 -13.46
N TRP A 380 -10.14 17.90 -13.21
CA TRP A 380 -11.14 17.69 -14.26
C TRP A 380 -11.38 18.91 -15.16
N LYS A 381 -11.00 20.11 -14.71
CA LYS A 381 -11.02 21.31 -15.58
C LYS A 381 -9.90 21.26 -16.61
N LEU A 382 -8.81 20.56 -16.29
CA LEU A 382 -7.59 20.49 -17.09
C LEU A 382 -7.51 19.23 -17.96
N LEU A 383 -8.46 18.29 -17.83
CA LEU A 383 -8.51 17.08 -18.65
C LEU A 383 -9.17 17.38 -20.02
N PRO A 384 -8.71 16.75 -21.11
CA PRO A 384 -9.39 16.82 -22.40
C PRO A 384 -10.85 16.34 -22.28
N LEU A 385 -11.73 16.95 -23.08
CA LEU A 385 -13.11 16.52 -23.23
C LEU A 385 -13.32 15.92 -24.62
N PRO A 386 -14.01 14.77 -24.73
CA PRO A 386 -14.61 13.98 -23.64
C PRO A 386 -13.57 13.16 -22.84
N PRO A 387 -13.85 12.82 -21.56
CA PRO A 387 -12.87 12.19 -20.66
C PRO A 387 -12.45 10.77 -21.06
N GLU A 388 -13.23 10.14 -21.95
CA GLU A 388 -12.98 8.80 -22.50
C GLU A 388 -11.82 8.77 -23.49
N ASP A 389 -11.49 9.92 -24.09
CA ASP A 389 -10.33 10.06 -24.99
C ASP A 389 -9.03 10.32 -24.20
N ALA A 390 -9.13 10.60 -22.90
CA ALA A 390 -7.98 10.87 -22.06
C ALA A 390 -7.29 9.56 -21.65
N SER A 391 -6.07 9.36 -22.14
CA SER A 391 -5.25 8.22 -21.75
C SER A 391 -4.80 8.32 -20.28
N PRO A 392 -4.38 7.21 -19.64
CA PRO A 392 -3.73 7.26 -18.34
C PRO A 392 -2.48 8.17 -18.29
N ARG A 393 -1.83 8.40 -19.45
CA ARG A 393 -0.70 9.33 -19.56
C ARG A 393 -1.17 10.78 -19.47
N ASP A 394 -2.30 11.10 -20.09
CA ASP A 394 -2.89 12.44 -20.04
C ASP A 394 -3.28 12.80 -18.62
N LEU A 395 -3.95 11.89 -17.90
CA LEU A 395 -4.26 12.09 -16.48
C LEU A 395 -2.99 12.33 -15.64
N LYS A 396 -1.91 11.58 -15.87
CA LYS A 396 -0.64 11.76 -15.16
C LYS A 396 -0.03 13.13 -15.46
N SER A 397 -0.07 13.57 -16.72
CA SER A 397 0.37 14.90 -17.15
C SER A 397 -0.45 15.99 -16.48
N THR A 398 -1.78 15.88 -16.52
CA THR A 398 -2.71 16.84 -15.92
C THR A 398 -2.54 16.96 -14.41
N ILE A 399 -2.36 15.84 -13.68
CA ILE A 399 -2.05 15.86 -12.25
C ILE A 399 -0.74 16.63 -11.99
N ARG A 400 0.28 16.45 -12.83
CA ARG A 400 1.55 17.17 -12.71
C ARG A 400 1.38 18.65 -12.98
N THR A 401 0.62 19.03 -14.00
CA THR A 401 0.28 20.43 -14.31
C THR A 401 -0.45 21.08 -13.15
N TYR A 402 -1.51 20.44 -12.63
CA TYR A 402 -2.26 20.91 -11.45
C TYR A 402 -1.35 21.20 -10.25
N ARG A 403 -0.48 20.25 -9.88
CA ARG A 403 0.48 20.44 -8.77
C ARG A 403 1.49 21.55 -9.06
N THR A 404 1.92 21.70 -10.31
CA THR A 404 2.87 22.74 -10.71
C THR A 404 2.22 24.12 -10.62
N THR A 405 0.97 24.25 -11.09
CA THR A 405 0.17 25.47 -10.95
C THR A 405 -0.05 25.85 -9.48
N ASN A 406 -0.33 24.88 -8.61
CA ASN A 406 -0.48 25.13 -7.18
C ASN A 406 0.83 25.60 -6.53
N LEU A 407 1.98 25.01 -6.91
CA LEU A 407 3.28 25.49 -6.45
C LEU A 407 3.54 26.94 -6.90
N HIS A 408 3.24 27.28 -8.14
CA HIS A 408 3.36 28.66 -8.63
C HIS A 408 2.45 29.63 -7.87
N LYS A 409 1.19 29.27 -7.66
CA LYS A 409 0.25 30.06 -6.82
C LYS A 409 0.81 30.26 -5.40
N LEU A 410 1.41 29.22 -4.81
CA LEU A 410 2.00 29.25 -3.48
C LEU A 410 3.27 30.12 -3.41
N GLN A 411 4.07 30.18 -4.47
CA GLN A 411 5.29 30.99 -4.53
C GLN A 411 5.04 32.46 -4.90
N GLN A 412 4.05 32.71 -5.77
CA GLN A 412 3.75 34.04 -6.31
C GLN A 412 2.62 34.76 -5.56
N GLY A 413 1.91 34.06 -4.66
CA GLY A 413 0.81 34.64 -3.91
C GLY A 413 1.24 35.78 -2.96
N PRO A 414 0.32 36.67 -2.58
CA PRO A 414 0.61 37.81 -1.69
C PRO A 414 1.12 37.38 -0.31
N ASN A 415 0.69 36.20 0.17
CA ASN A 415 1.09 35.61 1.45
C ASN A 415 2.21 34.56 1.31
N ALA A 416 2.90 34.51 0.17
CA ALA A 416 3.94 33.52 -0.07
C ALA A 416 5.14 33.73 0.84
N GLY A 417 5.43 32.75 1.69
CA GLY A 417 6.55 32.80 2.64
C GLY A 417 7.90 32.92 1.94
N VAL A 418 8.82 33.68 2.55
CA VAL A 418 10.16 33.96 1.99
C VAL A 418 10.92 32.66 1.65
N LEU A 419 10.83 31.65 2.51
CA LEU A 419 11.54 30.37 2.31
C LEU A 419 11.03 29.57 1.10
N ILE A 420 9.72 29.55 0.83
CA ILE A 420 9.19 28.81 -0.32
C ILE A 420 9.50 29.53 -1.64
N LYS A 421 9.60 30.88 -1.62
CA LYS A 421 10.08 31.68 -2.76
C LYS A 421 11.54 31.40 -3.09
N ALA A 422 12.37 31.12 -2.08
CA ALA A 422 13.78 30.80 -2.26
C ALA A 422 14.03 29.35 -2.73
N CYS A 423 13.02 28.47 -2.64
CA CYS A 423 13.11 27.09 -3.11
C CYS A 423 12.96 26.97 -4.64
N ARG A 424 13.20 25.76 -5.17
CA ARG A 424 13.08 25.47 -6.60
C ARG A 424 11.66 25.74 -7.10
N SER A 425 11.52 26.25 -8.31
CA SER A 425 10.20 26.42 -8.96
C SER A 425 9.66 25.13 -9.60
N LYS A 426 10.46 24.05 -9.61
CA LYS A 426 10.12 22.78 -10.25
C LYS A 426 9.83 21.70 -9.22
N LEU A 427 8.78 20.92 -9.45
CA LEU A 427 8.47 19.72 -8.66
C LEU A 427 9.56 18.65 -8.80
N GLY A 428 9.94 18.05 -7.67
CA GLY A 428 10.86 16.91 -7.60
C GLY A 428 11.64 16.92 -6.29
N VAL A 429 12.13 15.76 -5.85
CA VAL A 429 12.88 15.64 -4.58
C VAL A 429 14.14 16.52 -4.63
N ASP A 430 14.36 17.35 -3.61
CA ASP A 430 15.51 18.23 -3.53
C ASP A 430 16.81 17.39 -3.44
N PRO A 431 17.84 17.68 -4.26
CA PRO A 431 19.10 16.93 -4.24
C PRO A 431 19.78 16.82 -2.89
N ILE A 432 19.55 17.76 -1.95
CA ILE A 432 20.10 17.70 -0.59
C ILE A 432 19.78 16.37 0.11
N PHE A 433 18.64 15.73 -0.21
CA PHE A 433 18.24 14.46 0.41
C PHE A 433 19.04 13.23 -0.05
N PHE A 434 19.66 13.26 -1.22
CA PHE A 434 20.27 12.06 -1.80
C PHE A 434 21.68 12.26 -2.36
N LEU A 435 22.16 13.49 -2.49
CA LEU A 435 23.55 13.74 -2.87
C LEU A 435 24.50 13.21 -1.78
N PRO A 436 25.66 12.66 -2.18
CA PRO A 436 26.67 12.16 -1.25
C PRO A 436 27.30 13.33 -0.49
N MET A 437 27.24 13.23 0.83
CA MET A 437 27.75 14.18 1.80
C MET A 437 27.57 13.57 3.20
N THR A 438 28.38 14.04 4.14
CA THR A 438 28.30 13.68 5.55
C THR A 438 26.97 14.11 6.17
N SER A 439 26.63 13.51 7.32
CA SER A 439 25.44 13.90 8.09
C SER A 439 25.48 15.35 8.57
N ARG A 440 26.68 15.91 8.84
CA ARG A 440 26.87 17.29 9.31
C ARG A 440 26.60 18.30 8.20
N GLU A 441 27.16 18.09 7.02
CA GLU A 441 26.92 18.94 5.84
C GLU A 441 25.44 18.96 5.46
N ARG A 442 24.82 17.78 5.40
CA ARG A 442 23.39 17.65 5.11
C ARG A 442 22.54 18.38 6.14
N SER A 443 22.90 18.28 7.42
CA SER A 443 22.23 19.02 8.49
C SER A 443 22.28 20.54 8.29
N ARG A 444 23.45 21.11 7.96
CA ARG A 444 23.60 22.56 7.68
C ARG A 444 22.73 23.01 6.52
N LEU A 445 22.75 22.25 5.41
CA LEU A 445 21.94 22.53 4.22
C LEU A 445 20.43 22.47 4.50
N LEU A 446 19.98 21.43 5.22
CA LEU A 446 18.58 21.29 5.61
C LEU A 446 18.16 22.43 6.55
N ARG A 447 18.98 22.77 7.55
CA ARG A 447 18.70 23.89 8.47
C ARG A 447 18.66 25.22 7.73
N TRP A 448 19.54 25.44 6.75
CA TRP A 448 19.48 26.62 5.89
C TRP A 448 18.16 26.67 5.11
N ARG A 449 17.78 25.59 4.41
CA ARG A 449 16.52 25.56 3.63
C ARG A 449 15.29 25.75 4.50
N MET A 450 15.28 25.17 5.69
CA MET A 450 14.16 25.25 6.62
C MET A 450 14.11 26.58 7.41
N GLY A 451 15.09 27.46 7.23
CA GLY A 451 15.20 28.73 7.95
C GLY A 451 15.58 28.58 9.43
N TRP A 452 16.14 27.43 9.82
CA TRP A 452 16.62 27.17 11.19
C TRP A 452 18.08 27.56 11.39
N LEU A 453 18.77 27.96 10.33
CA LEU A 453 20.05 28.65 10.39
C LEU A 453 19.85 30.04 9.76
N PRO A 454 19.97 31.14 10.53
CA PRO A 454 20.58 31.26 11.87
C PRO A 454 19.71 30.89 13.09
N GLY A 455 18.44 30.51 12.90
CA GLY A 455 17.58 30.12 14.02
C GLY A 455 17.08 31.33 14.83
N LYS A 456 17.17 31.27 16.17
CA LYS A 456 16.76 32.39 17.04
C LYS A 456 17.82 33.50 16.94
N PRO A 457 17.45 34.77 16.66
CA PRO A 457 18.43 35.85 16.55
C PRO A 457 19.25 36.00 17.83
N ILE A 458 20.57 35.94 17.70
CA ILE A 458 21.56 36.19 18.78
C ILE A 458 22.49 37.34 18.36
N GLN A 459 23.35 37.82 19.24
CA GLN A 459 24.36 38.81 18.86
C GLN A 459 25.34 38.17 17.87
N CYS A 460 25.60 38.84 16.74
CA CYS A 460 26.56 38.35 15.76
C CYS A 460 27.98 38.49 16.32
N THR A 461 28.68 37.37 16.51
CA THR A 461 30.05 37.34 17.03
C THR A 461 31.10 37.86 16.05
N ASN A 462 30.76 37.97 14.75
CA ASN A 462 31.67 38.47 13.72
C ASN A 462 31.74 40.02 13.70
N CYS A 463 30.60 40.72 13.71
CA CYS A 463 30.59 42.20 13.69
C CYS A 463 30.25 42.85 15.03
N ASN A 464 29.72 42.09 16.01
CA ASN A 464 29.27 42.58 17.31
C ASN A 464 28.26 43.74 17.30
N SER A 465 27.70 44.11 16.14
CA SER A 465 26.82 45.28 15.99
C SER A 465 25.36 44.94 15.68
N HIS A 466 25.08 43.75 15.15
CA HIS A 466 23.74 43.34 14.69
C HIS A 466 23.34 41.98 15.25
N ARG A 467 22.03 41.69 15.23
CA ARG A 467 21.51 40.35 15.54
C ARG A 467 21.55 39.45 14.31
N THR A 468 21.83 38.16 14.52
CA THR A 468 21.90 37.17 13.45
C THR A 468 20.55 37.05 12.71
N SER A 469 20.61 37.26 11.40
CA SER A 469 19.52 37.01 10.45
C SER A 469 20.14 36.51 9.15
N ARG A 470 19.37 35.84 8.28
CA ARG A 470 19.91 35.36 6.99
C ARG A 470 20.52 36.50 6.18
N HIS A 471 19.80 37.61 6.07
CA HIS A 471 20.24 38.78 5.32
C HIS A 471 21.51 39.37 5.93
N HIS A 472 21.50 39.62 7.25
CA HIS A 472 22.68 40.16 7.94
C HIS A 472 23.90 39.26 7.77
N LEU A 473 23.77 37.94 7.92
CA LEU A 473 24.91 37.04 7.85
C LEU A 473 25.47 36.89 6.43
N ILE A 474 24.62 36.99 5.40
CA ILE A 474 25.06 37.01 4.01
C ILE A 474 25.95 38.24 3.75
N GLU A 475 25.54 39.41 4.24
CA GLU A 475 26.30 40.67 4.09
C GLU A 475 27.54 40.71 4.99
N CYS A 476 27.40 40.31 6.26
CA CYS A 476 28.46 40.39 7.26
C CYS A 476 29.67 39.50 6.95
N LEU A 477 29.46 38.38 6.27
CA LEU A 477 30.52 37.46 5.84
C LEU A 477 30.89 37.63 4.37
N ASP A 478 30.24 38.56 3.66
CA ASP A 478 30.39 38.73 2.22
C ASP A 478 30.28 37.40 1.44
N ILE A 479 29.19 36.66 1.71
CA ILE A 479 29.00 35.30 1.18
C ILE A 479 28.97 35.29 -0.35
N ALA A 480 28.48 36.34 -1.00
CA ALA A 480 28.49 36.43 -2.46
C ALA A 480 29.92 36.45 -3.02
N TYR A 481 30.80 37.23 -2.41
CA TYR A 481 32.22 37.28 -2.75
C TYR A 481 32.92 35.95 -2.48
N GLN A 482 32.69 35.34 -1.30
CA GLN A 482 33.28 34.04 -0.95
C GLN A 482 32.93 32.92 -1.96
N LEU A 483 31.77 33.00 -2.60
CA LEU A 483 31.26 32.01 -3.54
C LEU A 483 31.59 32.33 -5.02
N ASP A 484 32.35 33.40 -5.28
CA ASP A 484 32.61 33.95 -6.62
C ASP A 484 31.32 34.21 -7.42
N LEU A 485 30.25 34.66 -6.75
CA LEU A 485 28.96 34.89 -7.39
C LEU A 485 28.78 36.37 -7.76
N PRO A 486 28.19 36.67 -8.92
CA PRO A 486 27.91 38.05 -9.31
C PRO A 486 26.86 38.69 -8.38
N PRO A 487 26.92 40.03 -8.20
CA PRO A 487 26.11 40.76 -7.23
C PRO A 487 24.61 40.80 -7.56
N ASP A 488 24.22 40.49 -8.80
CA ASP A 488 22.82 40.38 -9.24
C ASP A 488 22.06 39.19 -8.61
N ILE A 489 22.77 38.24 -8.01
CA ILE A 489 22.20 37.08 -7.31
C ILE A 489 21.74 37.44 -5.87
N LEU A 490 22.13 38.62 -5.36
CA LEU A 490 21.66 39.12 -4.07
C LEU A 490 20.14 39.33 -4.08
N PRO A 491 19.45 39.08 -2.95
CA PRO A 491 20.02 38.84 -1.61
C PRO A 491 20.20 37.36 -1.23
N ASN A 492 20.06 36.39 -2.16
CA ASN A 492 19.99 34.96 -1.80
C ASN A 492 21.03 34.06 -2.53
N PRO A 493 22.34 34.31 -2.40
CA PRO A 493 23.41 33.56 -3.09
C PRO A 493 23.39 32.05 -2.80
N ILE A 494 23.19 31.67 -1.53
CA ILE A 494 23.13 30.26 -1.13
C ILE A 494 21.94 29.57 -1.78
N ASP A 495 20.72 30.13 -1.68
CA ASP A 495 19.53 29.50 -2.25
C ASP A 495 19.59 29.39 -3.78
N HIS A 496 20.23 30.36 -4.44
CA HIS A 496 20.49 30.30 -5.88
C HIS A 496 21.33 29.07 -6.27
N LEU A 497 22.43 28.81 -5.56
CA LEU A 497 23.25 27.61 -5.77
C LEU A 497 22.47 26.34 -5.48
N LEU A 498 21.77 26.27 -4.34
CA LEU A 498 21.00 25.09 -3.96
C LEU A 498 19.90 24.75 -4.99
N ASN A 499 19.33 25.75 -5.65
CA ASN A 499 18.38 25.56 -6.73
C ASN A 499 19.01 25.00 -8.02
N LYS A 500 20.32 25.21 -8.22
CA LYS A 500 21.11 24.70 -9.34
C LYS A 500 21.72 23.31 -9.10
N LEU A 501 21.65 22.75 -7.88
CA LEU A 501 22.25 21.42 -7.61
C LEU A 501 21.79 20.36 -8.61
N PRO A 502 22.72 19.53 -9.11
CA PRO A 502 22.42 18.47 -10.06
C PRO A 502 21.61 17.36 -9.40
N ARG A 503 20.75 16.69 -10.18
CA ARG A 503 19.99 15.51 -9.74
C ARG A 503 20.66 14.18 -10.10
N LYS A 504 21.63 14.22 -11.01
CA LYS A 504 22.44 13.12 -11.52
C LYS A 504 23.83 13.67 -11.84
N PRO A 505 24.89 12.84 -11.89
CA PRO A 505 26.22 13.32 -12.24
C PRO A 505 26.17 14.09 -13.57
N PRO A 506 26.61 15.36 -13.61
CA PRO A 506 26.60 16.15 -14.82
C PRO A 506 27.64 15.60 -15.81
N SER A 507 27.31 15.60 -17.11
CA SER A 507 28.26 15.20 -18.16
C SER A 507 29.06 16.35 -18.74
N ASN A 508 28.63 17.60 -18.50
CA ASN A 508 29.29 18.79 -19.03
C ASN A 508 30.53 19.14 -18.17
N PRO A 509 31.75 19.18 -18.75
CA PRO A 509 32.98 19.47 -18.01
C PRO A 509 32.98 20.83 -17.29
N GLN A 510 32.39 21.87 -17.88
CA GLN A 510 32.30 23.19 -17.24
C GLN A 510 31.39 23.16 -16.01
N THR A 511 30.31 22.37 -16.05
CA THR A 511 29.41 22.20 -14.91
C THR A 511 30.09 21.40 -13.79
N ILE A 512 30.88 20.38 -14.14
CA ILE A 512 31.70 19.62 -13.19
C ILE A 512 32.69 20.57 -12.51
N LEU A 513 33.49 21.30 -13.28
CA LEU A 513 34.51 22.22 -12.77
C LEU A 513 33.90 23.30 -11.86
N PHE A 514 32.78 23.89 -12.27
CA PHE A 514 32.04 24.85 -11.45
C PHE A 514 31.70 24.25 -10.07
N TRP A 515 31.09 23.07 -10.04
CA TRP A 515 30.71 22.46 -8.77
C TRP A 515 31.91 21.98 -7.94
N GLN A 516 33.00 21.54 -8.56
CA GLN A 516 34.24 21.19 -7.87
C GLN A 516 34.87 22.41 -7.15
N GLN A 517 34.76 23.60 -7.74
CA GLN A 517 35.29 24.84 -7.16
C GLN A 517 34.33 25.48 -6.15
N THR A 518 33.03 25.54 -6.47
CA THR A 518 32.04 26.27 -5.68
C THR A 518 31.52 25.46 -4.48
N TRP A 519 31.42 24.13 -4.57
CA TRP A 519 30.84 23.31 -3.49
C TRP A 519 31.66 23.35 -2.18
N PRO A 520 32.99 23.20 -2.19
CA PRO A 520 33.79 23.32 -0.96
C PRO A 520 33.63 24.71 -0.32
N LYS A 521 33.66 25.79 -1.12
CA LYS A 521 33.44 27.17 -0.66
C LYS A 521 32.07 27.33 0.02
N LEU A 522 31.03 26.73 -0.56
CA LEU A 522 29.68 26.72 0.03
C LEU A 522 29.63 25.98 1.37
N MET A 523 30.33 24.86 1.50
CA MET A 523 30.37 24.14 2.77
C MET A 523 31.11 24.93 3.85
N VAL A 524 32.23 25.58 3.51
CA VAL A 524 32.98 26.46 4.42
C VAL A 524 32.12 27.63 4.88
N ALA A 525 31.45 28.32 3.95
CA ALA A 525 30.52 29.40 4.26
C ALA A 525 29.41 28.95 5.23
N LEU A 526 28.79 27.79 4.97
CA LEU A 526 27.75 27.24 5.86
C LEU A 526 28.28 26.83 7.23
N GLU A 527 29.54 26.36 7.32
CA GLU A 527 30.18 26.07 8.59
C GLU A 527 30.48 27.33 9.40
N GLN A 528 31.00 28.39 8.77
CA GLN A 528 31.21 29.70 9.42
C GLN A 528 29.89 30.27 9.96
N LEU A 529 28.82 30.22 9.15
CA LEU A 529 27.48 30.61 9.56
C LEU A 529 27.02 29.83 10.79
N ASP A 530 27.24 28.51 10.79
CA ASP A 530 26.83 27.64 11.90
C ASP A 530 27.59 27.96 13.19
N LYS A 531 28.91 28.19 13.12
CA LYS A 531 29.76 28.58 14.26
C LYS A 531 29.33 29.92 14.88
N ILE A 532 28.95 30.90 14.06
CA ILE A 532 28.45 32.19 14.55
C ILE A 532 27.10 32.02 15.26
N CYS A 533 26.23 31.14 14.74
CA CYS A 533 24.87 30.97 15.26
C CYS A 533 24.80 30.03 16.48
N HIS A 534 25.74 29.10 16.59
CA HIS A 534 25.82 28.10 17.64
C HIS A 534 27.26 28.05 18.17
N PRO A 535 27.73 29.09 18.86
CA PRO A 535 29.08 29.11 19.41
C PRO A 535 29.19 28.02 20.47
N ASN A 536 30.05 27.03 20.22
CA ASN A 536 30.35 25.98 21.18
C ASN A 536 31.64 26.34 21.93
N PRO A 537 31.62 26.45 23.27
CA PRO A 537 32.79 26.83 24.06
C PRO A 537 33.93 25.80 24.02
N ASN A 538 33.70 24.60 23.46
CA ASN A 538 34.69 23.53 23.29
C ASN A 538 35.18 23.36 21.84
N ASP A 539 34.95 24.32 20.94
CA ASP A 539 35.35 24.24 19.53
C ASP A 539 36.86 24.53 19.33
N ASP A 540 37.71 23.62 19.82
CA ASP A 540 39.09 23.43 19.35
C ASP A 540 39.15 22.37 18.21
N ILE A 541 38.02 22.13 17.54
CA ILE A 541 37.96 21.15 16.44
C ILE A 541 38.63 21.77 15.21
N PRO A 542 39.70 21.15 14.65
CA PRO A 542 40.34 21.62 13.44
C PRO A 542 39.33 21.72 12.29
N ALA A 543 39.55 22.67 11.37
CA ALA A 543 38.78 22.72 10.13
C ALA A 543 38.83 21.35 9.44
N ASP A 544 37.68 20.80 9.08
CA ASP A 544 37.59 19.50 8.40
C ASP A 544 38.23 19.64 7.01
N PRO A 545 39.40 19.02 6.75
CA PRO A 545 40.09 19.16 5.47
C PRO A 545 39.34 18.46 4.33
N GLU A 546 38.37 17.58 4.64
CA GLU A 546 37.58 16.84 3.68
C GLU A 546 36.18 17.44 3.47
N LEU A 547 35.96 18.69 3.91
CA LEU A 547 34.66 19.35 3.80
C LEU A 547 34.24 19.51 2.33
N GLY A 548 33.14 18.85 1.96
CA GLY A 548 32.58 18.80 0.62
C GLY A 548 33.10 17.66 -0.25
N GLN A 549 34.09 16.88 0.20
CA GLN A 549 34.84 15.93 -0.63
C GLN A 549 33.95 14.84 -1.22
N GLN A 550 33.01 14.27 -0.46
CA GLN A 550 32.11 13.20 -0.95
C GLN A 550 31.28 13.62 -2.17
N PHE A 551 30.89 14.89 -2.26
CA PHE A 551 30.17 15.41 -3.42
C PHE A 551 31.13 15.64 -4.60
N VAL A 552 32.33 16.15 -4.32
CA VAL A 552 33.38 16.35 -5.33
C VAL A 552 33.80 15.03 -5.99
N ASP A 553 33.98 13.98 -5.18
CA ASP A 553 34.29 12.63 -5.67
C ASP A 553 33.18 12.10 -6.58
N TRP A 554 31.93 12.34 -6.21
CA TRP A 554 30.76 11.93 -7.00
C TRP A 554 30.60 12.67 -8.34
N LEU A 555 31.17 13.87 -8.47
CA LEU A 555 31.22 14.58 -9.75
C LEU A 555 32.24 13.97 -10.72
N THR A 556 33.22 13.24 -10.18
CA THR A 556 34.33 12.69 -10.96
C THR A 556 33.95 11.28 -11.40
N PRO A 557 33.87 10.98 -12.71
CA PRO A 557 33.62 9.61 -13.14
C PRO A 557 34.77 8.71 -12.63
N PRO A 558 34.49 7.47 -12.20
CA PRO A 558 35.55 6.54 -11.84
C PRO A 558 36.50 6.38 -13.04
N PRO A 559 37.82 6.22 -12.82
CA PRO A 559 38.75 5.99 -13.91
C PRO A 559 38.28 4.80 -14.75
N PRO A 560 38.50 4.81 -16.08
CA PRO A 560 38.21 3.64 -16.89
C PRO A 560 38.97 2.45 -16.28
N PHE A 561 38.24 1.38 -15.98
CA PHE A 561 38.83 0.11 -15.54
C PHE A 561 39.89 -0.29 -16.57
N LEU A 562 41.17 -0.17 -16.21
CA LEU A 562 42.25 -0.87 -16.88
C LEU A 562 42.14 -2.32 -16.41
N PRO A 563 41.84 -3.29 -17.28
CA PRO A 563 41.77 -4.68 -16.87
C PRO A 563 43.18 -5.13 -16.47
N SER A 564 43.44 -5.21 -15.17
CA SER A 564 44.58 -5.94 -14.65
C SER A 564 44.29 -7.43 -14.86
N HIS A 565 45.17 -8.10 -15.61
CA HIS A 565 45.15 -9.55 -15.82
C HIS A 565 45.38 -10.26 -14.48
N ASP A 566 44.31 -10.51 -13.73
CA ASP A 566 44.27 -11.51 -12.66
C ASP A 566 42.97 -12.32 -12.81
N PRO A 567 43.02 -13.52 -13.42
CA PRO A 567 41.83 -14.34 -13.70
C PRO A 567 41.21 -14.97 -12.44
N SER A 568 41.61 -14.57 -11.24
CA SER A 568 41.09 -15.11 -9.97
C SER A 568 40.06 -14.22 -9.24
N LEU A 569 39.74 -13.03 -9.78
CA LEU A 569 38.89 -12.04 -9.10
C LEU A 569 37.64 -11.56 -9.87
N ASP A 570 37.23 -12.29 -10.91
CA ASP A 570 36.08 -11.95 -11.79
C ASP A 570 34.67 -12.20 -11.18
N TYR A 571 34.52 -12.18 -9.85
CA TYR A 571 33.22 -12.32 -9.20
C TYR A 571 32.95 -11.21 -8.18
N ILE A 572 32.90 -9.95 -8.65
CA ILE A 572 32.30 -8.86 -7.88
C ILE A 572 31.32 -8.08 -8.76
N LEU A 573 30.04 -8.41 -8.57
CA LEU A 573 28.86 -7.53 -8.60
C LEU A 573 28.81 -6.46 -9.70
N HIS A 574 28.15 -6.81 -10.81
CA HIS A 574 27.26 -5.87 -11.49
C HIS A 574 25.80 -6.23 -11.18
N LEU A 575 25.06 -5.19 -10.75
CA LEU A 575 23.67 -5.16 -10.31
C LEU A 575 22.67 -5.77 -11.30
#